data_AF-A0A420TTQ0-F1
#
_entry.id   AF-A0A420TTQ0-F1
#
_cell.length_a   1.000
_cell.length_b   1.000
_cell.length_c   1.000
_cell.angle_alpha   90.00
_cell.angle_beta   90.00
_cell.angle_gamma   90.00
#
_symmetry.space_group_name_H-M   'P 1'
#
loop_
_entity.id
_entity.type
_entity.pdbx_description
1 polymer ?
#
loop_
_entity_poly.entity_id
_entity_poly.type
_entity_poly.pdbx_seq_one_letter_code
_entity_poly.pdbx_strand_id
1 'polypeptide(L)'
;MLNGNWKESSEGNVEIKDFDPGVVDAMLRFFYSFEYDNTQGTPPMIFDAHMYQIADKYDIAALKTESKKKFELSIANGWATDDFPVAANLVYVLTPSKDRGLRDLVVEIARKNIDQLVSKDGFRELTRETPDFSADLIPFLCDKGSGPRFVQTYTCQSCYQVVQGEFAAKVQFCPFCSQRLPNLRRQNSLFGSPPPQ
;
A
#
# COMPACT_ATOMS: atom_id res chain seq x y z
N MET A 1 27.34 21.52 5.94
CA MET A 1 27.70 21.84 4.54
C MET A 1 28.32 23.24 4.43
N LEU A 2 27.68 24.29 4.94
CA LEU A 2 28.09 25.69 4.70
C LEU A 2 29.16 26.26 5.67
N ASN A 3 29.55 25.53 6.72
CA ASN A 3 30.50 26.03 7.74
C ASN A 3 31.77 25.17 7.84
N GLY A 4 32.12 24.41 6.79
CA GLY A 4 33.29 23.52 6.77
C GLY A 4 34.36 23.95 5.76
N ASN A 5 35.49 23.24 5.72
CA ASN A 5 36.59 23.44 4.76
C ASN A 5 36.29 22.80 3.38
N TRP A 6 35.06 22.96 2.91
CA TRP A 6 34.61 22.42 1.63
C TRP A 6 34.62 23.52 0.56
N LYS A 7 34.76 23.14 -0.72
CA LYS A 7 34.84 24.09 -1.84
C LYS A 7 33.59 24.97 -1.92
N GLU A 8 32.43 24.38 -1.65
CA GLU A 8 31.12 25.01 -1.62
C GLU A 8 31.04 26.13 -0.57
N SER A 9 31.71 25.94 0.56
CA SER A 9 31.79 26.92 1.65
C SER A 9 32.60 28.15 1.24
N SER A 10 33.71 27.94 0.51
CA SER A 10 34.55 29.05 0.01
C SER A 10 33.96 29.78 -1.18
N GLU A 11 33.24 29.07 -2.07
CA GLU A 11 32.67 29.66 -3.29
C GLU A 11 31.27 30.26 -3.06
N GLY A 12 30.60 29.88 -1.97
CA GLY A 12 29.22 30.29 -1.70
C GLY A 12 28.23 29.75 -2.73
N ASN A 13 28.59 28.67 -3.44
CA ASN A 13 27.80 28.08 -4.52
C ASN A 13 27.60 26.59 -4.27
N VAL A 14 26.36 26.12 -4.41
CA VAL A 14 25.99 24.70 -4.31
C VAL A 14 25.25 24.32 -5.58
N GLU A 15 25.83 23.41 -6.36
CA GLU A 15 25.25 22.93 -7.61
C GLU A 15 24.38 21.69 -7.35
N ILE A 16 23.11 21.72 -7.80
CA ILE A 16 22.17 20.60 -7.68
C ILE A 16 21.87 20.06 -9.08
N LYS A 17 22.33 18.83 -9.38
CA LYS A 17 22.18 18.20 -10.71
C LYS A 17 21.14 17.09 -10.75
N ASP A 18 20.80 16.54 -9.59
CA ASP A 18 20.00 15.31 -9.49
C ASP A 18 18.49 15.56 -9.55
N PHE A 19 18.08 16.82 -9.66
CA PHE A 19 16.69 17.23 -9.62
C PHE A 19 16.37 18.24 -10.72
N ASP A 20 15.15 18.17 -11.23
CA ASP A 20 14.60 19.16 -12.14
C ASP A 20 14.59 20.57 -11.49
N PRO A 21 14.94 21.64 -12.22
CA PRO A 21 14.93 23.00 -11.69
C PRO A 21 13.60 23.42 -11.06
N GLY A 22 12.46 22.93 -11.56
CA GLY A 22 11.14 23.21 -10.98
C GLY A 22 10.95 22.57 -9.60
N VAL A 23 11.51 21.38 -9.36
CA VAL A 23 11.50 20.72 -8.05
C VAL A 23 12.42 21.47 -7.07
N VAL A 24 13.58 21.92 -7.54
CA VAL A 24 14.51 22.73 -6.73
C VAL A 24 13.90 24.09 -6.39
N ASP A 25 13.28 24.78 -7.34
CA ASP A 25 12.58 26.05 -7.12
C ASP A 25 11.46 25.89 -6.08
N ALA A 26 10.66 24.84 -6.20
CA ALA A 26 9.62 24.51 -5.24
C ALA A 26 10.16 24.22 -3.82
N MET A 27 11.28 23.51 -3.71
CA MET A 27 11.97 23.29 -2.43
C MET A 27 12.45 24.61 -1.82
N LEU A 28 13.05 25.50 -2.63
CA LEU A 28 13.51 26.81 -2.16
C LEU A 28 12.33 27.67 -1.70
N ARG A 29 11.22 27.71 -2.44
CA ARG A 29 10.00 28.41 -2.02
C ARG A 29 9.51 27.90 -0.66
N PHE A 30 9.47 26.57 -0.48
CA PHE A 30 9.06 25.98 0.79
C PHE A 30 9.89 26.47 1.99
N PHE A 31 11.19 26.71 1.83
CA PHE A 31 12.00 27.26 2.94
C PHE A 31 11.56 28.65 3.39
N TYR A 32 10.98 29.45 2.50
CA TYR A 32 10.56 30.81 2.82
C TYR A 32 9.06 30.92 3.18
N SER A 33 8.21 30.08 2.60
CA SER A 33 6.75 30.15 2.78
C SER A 33 6.14 28.96 3.52
N PHE A 34 6.89 27.88 3.74
CA PHE A 34 6.37 26.57 4.16
C PHE A 34 5.31 25.98 3.21
N GLU A 35 5.25 26.49 1.98
CA GLU A 35 4.33 26.05 0.94
C GLU A 35 5.10 25.87 -0.38
N TYR A 36 4.67 24.90 -1.19
CA TYR A 36 5.19 24.72 -2.54
C TYR A 36 4.04 24.40 -3.48
N ASP A 37 4.16 24.81 -4.75
CA ASP A 37 3.14 24.53 -5.75
C ASP A 37 3.77 23.99 -7.03
N ASN A 38 2.97 23.18 -7.72
CA ASN A 38 3.33 22.65 -9.02
C ASN A 38 3.03 23.68 -10.11
N THR A 39 4.07 24.40 -10.54
CA THR A 39 3.95 25.50 -11.51
C THR A 39 4.26 25.08 -12.95
N GLN A 40 4.78 23.86 -13.15
CA GLN A 40 5.33 23.38 -14.43
C GLN A 40 4.42 22.38 -15.17
N GLY A 41 3.21 22.14 -14.65
CA GLY A 41 2.21 21.29 -15.32
C GLY A 41 2.48 19.78 -15.26
N THR A 42 3.50 19.34 -14.52
CA THR A 42 3.72 17.92 -14.21
C THR A 42 2.46 17.33 -13.55
N PRO A 43 2.10 16.05 -13.76
CA PRO A 43 0.99 15.46 -13.01
C PRO A 43 1.23 15.57 -11.48
N PRO A 44 0.24 16.03 -10.68
CA PRO A 44 0.46 16.35 -9.26
C PRO A 44 1.11 15.23 -8.44
N MET A 45 0.65 13.98 -8.62
CA MET A 45 1.22 12.80 -7.94
C MET A 45 2.70 12.55 -8.29
N ILE A 46 3.10 12.80 -9.53
CA ILE A 46 4.50 12.66 -9.97
C ILE A 46 5.34 13.78 -9.33
N PHE A 47 4.82 15.01 -9.37
CA PHE A 47 5.50 16.16 -8.78
C PHE A 47 5.69 16.01 -7.26
N ASP A 48 4.64 15.61 -6.54
CA ASP A 48 4.69 15.41 -5.09
C ASP A 48 5.64 14.26 -4.71
N ALA A 49 5.75 13.21 -5.52
CA ALA A 49 6.74 12.14 -5.31
C ALA A 49 8.19 12.65 -5.46
N HIS A 50 8.46 13.54 -6.42
CA HIS A 50 9.77 14.19 -6.53
C HIS A 50 10.04 15.17 -5.38
N MET A 51 9.03 15.90 -4.92
CA MET A 51 9.15 16.75 -3.73
C MET A 51 9.46 15.93 -2.47
N TYR A 52 8.86 14.73 -2.35
CA TYR A 52 9.18 13.79 -1.29
C TYR A 52 10.63 13.30 -1.37
N GLN A 53 11.10 12.98 -2.57
CA GLN A 53 12.47 12.51 -2.81
C GLN A 53 13.51 13.60 -2.50
N ILE A 54 13.32 14.82 -2.98
CA ILE A 54 14.28 15.92 -2.70
C ILE A 54 14.30 16.24 -1.20
N ALA A 55 13.15 16.17 -0.53
CA ALA A 55 13.07 16.36 0.91
C ALA A 55 13.82 15.28 1.68
N ASP A 56 13.75 14.01 1.26
CA ASP A 56 14.52 12.92 1.86
C ASP A 56 16.02 13.11 1.64
N LYS A 57 16.43 13.42 0.40
CA LYS A 57 17.85 13.59 0.03
C LYS A 57 18.55 14.71 0.80
N TYR A 58 17.85 15.80 1.08
CA TYR A 58 18.39 16.94 1.83
C TYR A 58 17.96 16.98 3.30
N ASP A 59 17.34 15.91 3.82
CA ASP A 59 16.91 15.77 5.22
C ASP A 59 15.98 16.89 5.71
N ILE A 60 14.99 17.24 4.89
CA ILE A 60 14.01 18.31 5.16
C ILE A 60 12.70 17.68 5.64
N ALA A 61 12.66 17.28 6.91
CA ALA A 61 11.53 16.53 7.48
C ALA A 61 10.14 17.19 7.30
N ALA A 62 10.08 18.52 7.41
CA ALA A 62 8.84 19.28 7.21
C ALA A 62 8.31 19.18 5.77
N LEU A 63 9.21 19.30 4.78
CA LEU A 63 8.86 19.17 3.37
C LEU A 63 8.49 17.73 3.01
N LYS A 64 9.19 16.74 3.59
CA LYS A 64 8.88 15.31 3.40
C LYS A 64 7.48 14.98 3.93
N THR A 65 7.11 15.58 5.06
CA THR A 65 5.76 15.45 5.63
C THR A 65 4.70 16.11 4.75
N GLU A 66 4.98 17.33 4.28
CA GLU A 66 4.03 18.08 3.46
C GLU A 66 3.81 17.45 2.09
N SER A 67 4.89 17.01 1.44
CA SER A 67 4.81 16.29 0.16
C SER A 67 4.06 14.98 0.25
N LYS A 68 4.20 14.24 1.37
CA LYS A 68 3.37 13.05 1.60
C LYS A 68 1.87 13.39 1.64
N LYS A 69 1.48 14.47 2.34
CA LYS A 69 0.07 14.88 2.42
C LYS A 69 -0.48 15.29 1.06
N LYS A 70 0.29 16.07 0.29
CA LYS A 70 -0.10 16.48 -1.06
C LYS A 70 -0.19 15.28 -2.00
N PHE A 71 0.76 14.35 -1.90
CA PHE A 71 0.72 13.09 -2.63
C PHE A 71 -0.52 12.26 -2.28
N GLU A 72 -0.88 12.13 -1.00
CA GLU A 72 -2.09 11.43 -0.55
C GLU A 72 -3.36 12.00 -1.18
N LEU A 73 -3.48 13.33 -1.24
CA LEU A 73 -4.60 14.00 -1.91
C LEU A 73 -4.59 13.78 -3.42
N SER A 74 -3.42 13.92 -4.07
CA SER A 74 -3.33 13.80 -5.52
C SER A 74 -3.55 12.37 -6.01
N ILE A 75 -3.04 11.36 -5.30
CA ILE A 75 -3.26 9.94 -5.64
C ILE A 75 -4.71 9.52 -5.38
N ALA A 76 -5.34 10.02 -4.32
CA ALA A 76 -6.74 9.73 -4.02
C ALA A 76 -7.71 10.32 -5.07
N ASN A 77 -7.36 11.45 -5.68
CA ASN A 77 -8.17 12.09 -6.71
C ASN A 77 -7.82 11.62 -8.13
N GLY A 78 -6.57 11.19 -8.35
CA GLY A 78 -6.03 10.87 -9.68
C GLY A 78 -5.84 9.38 -9.98
N TRP A 79 -6.20 8.46 -9.08
CA TRP A 79 -5.98 7.01 -9.29
C TRP A 79 -6.59 6.47 -10.59
N ALA A 80 -7.64 7.14 -11.10
CA ALA A 80 -8.34 6.76 -12.31
C ALA A 80 -7.70 7.33 -13.60
N THR A 81 -6.63 8.12 -13.54
CA THR A 81 -5.92 8.59 -14.74
C THR A 81 -4.80 7.61 -15.12
N ASP A 82 -4.20 7.83 -16.31
CA ASP A 82 -3.03 7.06 -16.76
C ASP A 82 -1.74 7.46 -16.04
N ASP A 83 -1.78 8.53 -15.22
CA ASP A 83 -0.63 8.97 -14.42
C ASP A 83 -0.41 8.07 -13.19
N PHE A 84 -1.46 7.42 -12.68
CA PHE A 84 -1.37 6.56 -11.51
C PHE A 84 -0.30 5.48 -11.63
N PRO A 85 -0.28 4.63 -12.68
CA PRO A 85 0.77 3.62 -12.81
C PRO A 85 2.17 4.21 -12.96
N VAL A 86 2.30 5.39 -13.60
CA VAL A 86 3.59 6.09 -13.74
C VAL A 86 4.08 6.57 -12.37
N ALA A 87 3.22 7.22 -11.60
CA ALA A 87 3.55 7.70 -10.25
C ALA A 87 3.83 6.56 -9.28
N ALA A 88 3.08 5.46 -9.36
CA ALA A 88 3.30 4.26 -8.56
C ALA A 88 4.69 3.67 -8.83
N ASN A 89 5.05 3.44 -10.10
CA ASN A 89 6.39 2.95 -10.44
C ASN A 89 7.47 3.92 -9.94
N LEU A 90 7.28 5.22 -10.16
CA LEU A 90 8.21 6.25 -9.70
C LEU A 90 8.43 6.18 -8.19
N VAL A 91 7.37 6.06 -7.37
CA VAL A 91 7.49 5.90 -5.92
C VAL A 91 8.41 4.74 -5.56
N TYR A 92 8.29 3.60 -6.23
CA TYR A 92 9.13 2.42 -5.96
C TYR A 92 10.57 2.58 -6.45
N VAL A 93 10.81 3.40 -7.49
CA VAL A 93 12.15 3.76 -7.97
C VAL A 93 12.84 4.76 -7.04
N LEU A 94 12.13 5.78 -6.56
CA LEU A 94 12.73 6.89 -5.81
C LEU A 94 12.91 6.59 -4.32
N THR A 95 12.10 5.69 -3.76
CA THR A 95 12.13 5.36 -2.33
C THR A 95 12.77 4.00 -2.09
N PRO A 96 13.62 3.81 -1.06
CA PRO A 96 14.10 2.49 -0.67
C PRO A 96 12.96 1.67 -0.02
N SER A 97 13.08 0.34 0.00
CA SER A 97 12.03 -0.56 0.53
C SER A 97 11.63 -0.32 1.99
N LYS A 98 12.54 0.25 2.79
CA LYS A 98 12.28 0.64 4.19
C LYS A 98 11.47 1.92 4.32
N ASP A 99 11.46 2.78 3.30
CA ASP A 99 10.63 3.97 3.29
C ASP A 99 9.23 3.59 2.81
N ARG A 100 8.35 3.38 3.79
CA ARG A 100 6.94 2.98 3.56
C ARG A 100 6.01 4.16 3.30
N GLY A 101 6.50 5.41 3.38
CA GLY A 101 5.68 6.61 3.39
C GLY A 101 4.72 6.72 2.21
N LEU A 102 5.26 6.74 0.99
CA LEU A 102 4.47 6.79 -0.25
C LEU A 102 4.06 5.40 -0.74
N ARG A 103 4.90 4.38 -0.53
CA ARG A 103 4.63 3.00 -0.97
C ARG A 103 3.32 2.46 -0.39
N ASP A 104 3.06 2.69 0.90
CA ASP A 104 1.83 2.25 1.54
C ASP A 104 0.59 2.95 0.96
N LEU A 105 0.69 4.24 0.63
CA LEU A 105 -0.40 4.99 -0.01
C LEU A 105 -0.73 4.43 -1.40
N VAL A 106 0.29 4.15 -2.21
CA VAL A 106 0.14 3.54 -3.54
C VAL A 106 -0.57 2.20 -3.44
N VAL A 107 -0.14 1.33 -2.52
CA VAL A 107 -0.74 0.01 -2.30
C VAL A 107 -2.17 0.14 -1.80
N GLU A 108 -2.45 1.06 -0.87
CA GLU A 108 -3.79 1.28 -0.34
C GLU A 108 -4.78 1.72 -1.43
N ILE A 109 -4.37 2.67 -2.28
CA ILE A 109 -5.19 3.14 -3.40
C ILE A 109 -5.39 2.05 -4.44
N ALA A 110 -4.33 1.30 -4.79
CA ALA A 110 -4.43 0.18 -5.72
C ALA A 110 -5.42 -0.87 -5.20
N ARG A 111 -5.31 -1.24 -3.93
CA ARG A 111 -6.20 -2.20 -3.27
C ARG A 111 -7.66 -1.74 -3.29
N LYS A 112 -7.94 -0.49 -2.92
CA LYS A 112 -9.32 0.06 -2.87
C LYS A 112 -9.99 0.09 -4.24
N ASN A 113 -9.21 0.26 -5.31
CA ASN A 113 -9.73 0.42 -6.66
C ASN A 113 -9.37 -0.74 -7.60
N ILE A 114 -8.95 -1.88 -7.04
CA ILE A 114 -8.35 -2.98 -7.80
C ILE A 114 -9.26 -3.47 -8.92
N ASP A 115 -10.57 -3.57 -8.67
CA ASP A 115 -11.55 -4.08 -9.63
C ASP A 115 -11.62 -3.23 -10.91
N GLN A 116 -11.29 -1.94 -10.84
CA GLN A 116 -11.23 -1.03 -11.98
C GLN A 116 -9.82 -0.91 -12.56
N LEU A 117 -8.79 -1.05 -11.73
CA LEU A 117 -7.39 -0.91 -12.16
C LEU A 117 -6.92 -2.12 -12.98
N VAL A 118 -7.37 -3.34 -12.65
CA VAL A 118 -6.93 -4.56 -13.36
C VAL A 118 -7.30 -4.60 -14.85
N SER A 119 -8.30 -3.82 -15.27
CA SER A 119 -8.70 -3.72 -16.68
C SER A 119 -7.85 -2.72 -17.47
N LYS A 120 -7.00 -1.92 -16.81
CA LYS A 120 -6.15 -0.91 -17.45
C LYS A 120 -4.78 -1.47 -17.80
N ASP A 121 -4.36 -1.29 -19.05
CA ASP A 121 -3.07 -1.78 -19.52
C ASP A 121 -1.89 -1.16 -18.78
N GLY A 122 -1.95 0.15 -18.46
CA GLY A 122 -0.89 0.80 -17.67
C GLY A 122 -0.71 0.21 -16.27
N PHE A 123 -1.80 -0.20 -15.61
CA PHE A 123 -1.70 -0.87 -14.31
C PHE A 123 -1.19 -2.30 -14.43
N ARG A 124 -1.61 -3.03 -15.48
CA ARG A 124 -1.07 -4.37 -15.76
C ARG A 124 0.44 -4.30 -16.01
N GLU A 125 0.90 -3.27 -16.70
CA GLU A 125 2.33 -3.06 -16.94
C GLU A 125 3.09 -2.73 -15.66
N LEU A 126 2.56 -1.82 -14.83
CA LEU A 126 3.11 -1.55 -13.49
C LEU A 126 3.32 -2.85 -12.69
N THR A 127 2.33 -3.76 -12.67
CA THR A 127 2.46 -5.02 -11.91
C THR A 127 3.53 -5.97 -12.45
N ARG A 128 3.89 -5.87 -13.75
CA ARG A 128 4.94 -6.68 -14.36
C ARG A 128 6.31 -6.08 -14.14
N GLU A 129 6.44 -4.77 -14.35
CA GLU A 129 7.71 -4.05 -14.35
C GLU A 129 8.15 -3.61 -12.94
N THR A 130 7.25 -3.63 -11.96
CA THR A 130 7.55 -3.28 -10.57
C THR A 130 7.23 -4.43 -9.61
N PRO A 131 8.09 -5.47 -9.52
CA PRO A 131 7.83 -6.65 -8.68
C PRO A 131 7.65 -6.34 -7.19
N ASP A 132 8.38 -5.37 -6.66
CA ASP A 132 8.24 -4.92 -5.26
C ASP A 132 6.83 -4.38 -4.97
N PHE A 133 6.25 -3.64 -5.92
CA PHE A 133 4.87 -3.17 -5.79
C PHE A 133 3.89 -4.34 -5.75
N SER A 134 4.05 -5.31 -6.65
CA SER A 134 3.23 -6.52 -6.67
C SER A 134 3.37 -7.33 -5.38
N ALA A 135 4.60 -7.48 -4.86
CA ALA A 135 4.88 -8.17 -3.61
C ALA A 135 4.21 -7.49 -2.41
N ASP A 136 4.14 -6.16 -2.41
CA ASP A 136 3.43 -5.40 -1.38
C ASP A 136 1.90 -5.47 -1.55
N LEU A 137 1.38 -5.51 -2.78
CA LEU A 137 -0.06 -5.50 -3.06
C LEU A 137 -0.72 -6.86 -2.79
N ILE A 138 -0.07 -7.97 -3.18
CA ILE A 138 -0.62 -9.33 -3.13
C ILE A 138 -1.17 -9.71 -1.74
N PRO A 139 -0.47 -9.49 -0.62
CA PRO A 139 -0.96 -9.83 0.71
C PRO A 139 -2.35 -9.27 1.00
N PHE A 140 -2.61 -8.03 0.56
CA PHE A 140 -3.90 -7.37 0.78
C PHE A 140 -5.01 -7.85 -0.16
N LEU A 141 -4.67 -8.41 -1.32
CA LEU A 141 -5.65 -9.01 -2.24
C LEU A 141 -6.08 -10.40 -1.78
N CYS A 142 -5.15 -11.16 -1.19
CA CYS A 142 -5.43 -12.46 -0.58
C CYS A 142 -6.24 -12.33 0.72
N ASP A 143 -6.24 -11.15 1.34
CA ASP A 143 -6.92 -10.90 2.62
C ASP A 143 -8.44 -10.69 2.50
N LYS A 144 -9.06 -10.97 1.34
CA LYS A 144 -10.52 -10.98 1.15
C LYS A 144 -11.26 -12.07 1.98
N GLY A 145 -10.66 -12.59 3.06
CA GLY A 145 -11.23 -13.63 3.92
C GLY A 145 -10.75 -13.68 5.38
N SER A 146 -10.10 -12.64 5.91
CA SER A 146 -9.67 -12.58 7.33
C SER A 146 -10.65 -11.87 8.26
N GLY A 147 -11.95 -11.87 7.92
CA GLY A 147 -12.92 -12.04 9.01
C GLY A 147 -12.55 -13.32 9.76
N PRO A 148 -12.79 -13.44 11.08
CA PRO A 148 -12.54 -14.70 11.78
C PRO A 148 -13.12 -15.84 10.96
N ARG A 149 -12.25 -16.72 10.42
CA ARG A 149 -12.66 -17.92 9.71
C ARG A 149 -13.41 -18.77 10.72
N PHE A 150 -14.73 -18.60 10.74
CA PHE A 150 -15.59 -19.43 11.57
C PHE A 150 -15.60 -20.80 10.91
N VAL A 151 -14.63 -21.63 11.25
CA VAL A 151 -14.69 -23.07 10.97
C VAL A 151 -15.78 -23.61 11.86
N GLN A 152 -16.91 -24.02 11.28
CA GLN A 152 -17.92 -24.71 12.08
C GLN A 152 -17.49 -26.17 12.22
N THR A 153 -17.44 -26.63 13.47
CA THR A 153 -17.22 -28.04 13.80
C THR A 153 -18.54 -28.66 14.27
N TYR A 154 -18.89 -29.80 13.70
CA TYR A 154 -20.07 -30.58 14.08
C TYR A 154 -19.69 -32.02 14.37
N THR A 155 -20.10 -32.54 15.52
CA THR A 155 -19.97 -33.98 15.81
C THR A 155 -21.29 -34.68 15.50
N CYS A 156 -21.26 -35.69 14.64
CA CYS A 156 -22.43 -36.49 14.36
C CYS A 156 -22.72 -37.44 15.53
N GLN A 157 -23.95 -37.44 16.04
CA GLN A 157 -24.35 -38.33 17.15
C GLN A 157 -24.60 -39.78 16.72
N SER A 158 -24.70 -40.05 15.42
CA SER A 158 -24.96 -41.41 14.91
C SER A 158 -23.68 -42.17 14.56
N CYS A 159 -22.69 -41.51 13.98
CA CYS A 159 -21.44 -42.15 13.56
C CYS A 159 -20.19 -41.58 14.25
N TYR A 160 -20.36 -40.63 15.17
CA TYR A 160 -19.29 -39.97 15.95
C TYR A 160 -18.20 -39.26 15.13
N GLN A 161 -18.40 -39.13 13.81
CA GLN A 161 -17.48 -38.42 12.93
C GLN A 161 -17.60 -36.91 13.13
N VAL A 162 -16.46 -36.25 13.01
CA VAL A 162 -16.35 -34.79 13.10
C VAL A 162 -16.38 -34.21 11.69
N VAL A 163 -17.31 -33.28 11.47
CA VAL A 163 -17.43 -32.50 10.24
C VAL A 163 -16.87 -31.12 10.52
N GLN A 164 -15.82 -30.74 9.79
CA GLN A 164 -15.17 -29.44 9.91
C GLN A 164 -15.11 -28.77 8.54
N GLY A 165 -15.43 -27.48 8.50
CA GLY A 165 -15.38 -26.71 7.26
C GLY A 165 -15.95 -25.31 7.42
N GLU A 166 -15.75 -24.53 6.36
CA GLU A 166 -16.39 -23.23 6.19
C GLU A 166 -17.71 -23.46 5.46
N PHE A 167 -18.81 -23.45 6.21
CA PHE A 167 -20.13 -23.68 5.62
C PHE A 167 -20.89 -22.36 5.50
N ALA A 168 -21.26 -22.01 4.27
CA ALA A 168 -22.13 -20.86 4.03
C ALA A 168 -23.55 -21.04 4.63
N ALA A 169 -23.95 -22.28 4.89
CA ALA A 169 -25.25 -22.65 5.46
C ALA A 169 -25.12 -23.71 6.56
N LYS A 170 -26.16 -23.87 7.40
CA LYS A 170 -26.20 -24.94 8.42
C LYS A 170 -26.13 -26.31 7.75
N VAL A 171 -25.17 -27.14 8.14
CA VAL A 171 -25.09 -28.55 7.72
C VAL A 171 -26.29 -29.29 8.31
N GLN A 172 -27.15 -29.83 7.44
CA GLN A 172 -28.37 -30.53 7.86
C GLN A 172 -28.16 -32.04 8.03
N PHE A 173 -27.21 -32.61 7.30
CA PHE A 173 -26.95 -34.05 7.25
C PHE A 173 -25.46 -34.32 7.42
N CYS A 174 -25.13 -35.41 8.13
CA CYS A 174 -23.76 -35.88 8.24
C CYS A 174 -23.28 -36.46 6.88
N PRO A 175 -22.14 -36.02 6.32
CA PRO A 175 -21.62 -36.55 5.06
C PRO A 175 -21.11 -38.00 5.16
N PHE A 176 -20.90 -38.52 6.38
CA PHE A 176 -20.38 -39.87 6.60
C PHE A 176 -21.47 -40.94 6.79
N CYS A 177 -22.65 -40.57 7.30
CA CYS A 177 -23.73 -41.52 7.58
C CYS A 177 -25.13 -41.06 7.15
N SER A 178 -25.23 -39.88 6.53
CA SER A 178 -26.47 -39.27 6.02
C SER A 178 -27.56 -39.03 7.07
N GLN A 179 -27.27 -39.19 8.35
CA GLN A 179 -28.20 -38.88 9.43
C GLN A 179 -28.32 -37.38 9.66
N ARG A 180 -29.52 -36.94 10.05
CA ARG A 180 -29.81 -35.53 10.35
C ARG A 180 -29.04 -35.11 11.60
N LEU A 181 -28.35 -33.97 11.56
CA LEU A 181 -27.62 -33.44 12.72
C LEU A 181 -28.61 -32.76 13.70
N PRO A 182 -28.88 -33.31 14.89
CA PRO A 182 -29.82 -32.72 15.84
C PRO A 182 -29.11 -31.69 16.71
N ASN A 183 -29.61 -30.44 16.71
CA ASN A 183 -29.26 -29.34 17.62
C ASN A 183 -27.77 -28.97 17.73
N LEU A 184 -27.43 -27.89 17.05
CA LEU A 184 -26.08 -27.32 16.95
C LEU A 184 -25.57 -26.84 18.33
N ARG A 185 -24.67 -27.57 18.98
CA ARG A 185 -23.73 -26.91 19.90
C ARG A 185 -22.66 -26.25 19.03
N ARG A 186 -22.80 -24.94 18.80
CA ARG A 186 -21.74 -24.12 18.20
C ARG A 186 -20.54 -24.16 19.14
N GLN A 187 -19.52 -24.95 18.82
CA GLN A 187 -18.20 -24.77 19.42
C GLN A 187 -17.42 -23.89 18.45
N ASN A 188 -17.30 -22.61 18.79
CA ASN A 188 -16.36 -21.72 18.14
C ASN A 188 -14.98 -22.09 18.69
N SER A 189 -14.24 -22.96 18.01
CA SER A 189 -12.82 -23.17 18.30
C SER A 189 -11.98 -22.23 17.45
N LEU A 190 -11.11 -21.47 18.10
CA LEU A 190 -10.03 -20.76 17.43
C LEU A 190 -9.04 -21.81 16.92
N PHE A 191 -8.49 -21.57 15.73
CA PHE A 191 -7.46 -22.42 15.14
C PHE A 191 -6.28 -22.53 16.14
N GLY A 192 -5.94 -23.75 16.59
CA GLY A 192 -4.79 -24.01 17.46
C GLY A 192 -5.06 -24.40 18.92
N SER A 193 -6.31 -24.62 19.35
CA SER A 193 -6.56 -25.21 20.68
C SER A 193 -6.24 -26.71 20.70
N PRO A 194 -5.46 -27.22 21.66
CA PRO A 194 -5.22 -28.65 21.80
C PRO A 194 -6.50 -29.38 22.20
N PRO A 195 -6.65 -30.67 21.84
CA PRO A 195 -7.82 -31.45 22.25
C PRO A 195 -7.91 -31.50 23.78
N PRO A 196 -9.11 -31.31 24.37
CA PRO A 196 -9.28 -31.47 25.81
C PRO A 196 -9.04 -32.93 26.22
N GLN A 197 -8.37 -33.10 27.36
CA GLN A 197 -8.11 -34.39 28.02
C GLN A 197 -9.40 -35.05 28.51
#